data_AF-A0A918AGR4-F1
#
_entry.id   AF-A0A918AGR4-F1
#
_cell.length_a   1.000
_cell.length_b   1.000
_cell.length_c   1.000
_cell.angle_alpha   90.00
_cell.angle_beta   90.00
_cell.angle_gamma   90.00
#
_symmetry.space_group_name_H-M   'P 1'
#
loop_
_entity.id
_entity.type
_entity.pdbx_description
1 polymer ?
#
loop_
_entity_poly.entity_id
_entity_poly.type
_entity_poly.pdbx_seq_one_letter_code
_entity_poly.pdbx_strand_id
1 'polypeptide(L)'
;MGQHSADPHQPSAVERYKETIAMVGESVERMRARDRAVVRQLLERLAESQERMAAALEQEKAVKADVEQYWEAAVKALWDERWTSIGSRPTPDEAVPPRPQQEYNAAMDAAFHALEEALQKRSLLRRKP
;
A
#
# COMPACT_ATOMS: atom_id res chain seq x y z
N MET A 1 -3.28 -64.70 -51.72
CA MET A 1 -4.20 -63.71 -52.32
C MET A 1 -4.71 -62.83 -51.19
N GLY A 2 -4.13 -61.63 -51.04
CA GLY A 2 -4.42 -60.69 -49.96
C GLY A 2 -5.51 -59.70 -50.37
N GLN A 3 -6.54 -59.58 -49.55
CA GLN A 3 -7.50 -58.48 -49.60
C GLN A 3 -7.14 -57.51 -48.47
N HIS A 4 -6.47 -56.41 -48.82
CA HIS A 4 -6.45 -55.21 -47.98
C HIS A 4 -7.77 -54.48 -48.24
N SER A 5 -8.73 -54.62 -47.32
CA SER A 5 -9.92 -53.78 -47.31
C SER A 5 -9.48 -52.34 -47.05
N ALA A 6 -9.52 -51.49 -48.07
CA ALA A 6 -9.49 -50.06 -47.87
C ALA A 6 -10.81 -49.67 -47.22
N ASP A 7 -10.75 -49.31 -45.94
CA ASP A 7 -11.88 -48.87 -45.14
C ASP A 7 -12.44 -47.55 -45.74
N PRO A 8 -13.68 -47.49 -46.25
CA PRO A 8 -14.23 -46.33 -46.96
C PRO A 8 -14.50 -45.10 -46.06
N HIS A 9 -14.02 -45.13 -44.81
CA HIS A 9 -14.21 -44.09 -43.81
C HIS A 9 -12.94 -43.28 -43.47
N GLN A 10 -11.81 -43.48 -44.16
CA GLN A 10 -10.64 -42.63 -43.91
C GLN A 10 -10.74 -41.29 -44.63
N PRO A 11 -10.75 -40.15 -43.89
CA PRO A 11 -10.72 -38.83 -44.51
C PRO A 11 -9.44 -38.64 -45.31
N SER A 12 -9.57 -37.93 -46.43
CA SER A 12 -8.45 -37.56 -47.29
C SER A 12 -7.42 -36.73 -46.50
N ALA A 13 -6.17 -36.72 -46.96
CA ALA A 13 -5.12 -35.90 -46.33
C ALA A 13 -5.50 -34.41 -46.24
N VAL A 14 -6.27 -33.92 -47.22
CA VAL A 14 -6.78 -32.54 -47.25
C VAL A 14 -7.81 -32.28 -46.15
N GLU A 15 -8.71 -33.23 -45.89
CA GLU A 15 -9.71 -33.11 -44.83
C GLU A 15 -9.07 -33.15 -43.44
N ARG A 16 -8.12 -34.06 -43.21
CA ARG A 16 -7.33 -34.10 -41.96
C ARG A 16 -6.54 -32.82 -41.72
N TYR A 17 -5.98 -32.24 -42.78
CA TYR A 17 -5.28 -30.97 -42.69
C TYR A 17 -6.23 -29.82 -42.31
N LYS A 18 -7.41 -29.75 -42.94
CA LYS A 18 -8.42 -28.73 -42.61
C LYS A 18 -8.90 -28.86 -41.16
N GLU A 19 -9.14 -30.08 -40.70
CA GLU A 19 -9.53 -30.35 -39.31
C GLU A 19 -8.43 -29.92 -38.33
N THR A 20 -7.17 -30.24 -38.62
CA THR A 20 -6.03 -29.81 -37.81
C THR A 20 -5.93 -28.28 -37.74
N ILE A 21 -6.05 -27.58 -38.87
CA ILE A 21 -6.00 -26.12 -38.89
C ILE A 21 -7.20 -25.51 -38.16
N ALA A 22 -8.39 -26.10 -38.24
CA ALA A 22 -9.55 -25.66 -37.49
C ALA A 22 -9.33 -25.79 -35.97
N MET A 23 -8.81 -26.92 -35.50
CA MET A 23 -8.48 -27.13 -34.08
C MET A 23 -7.43 -26.15 -33.57
N VAL A 24 -6.41 -25.84 -34.39
CA VAL A 24 -5.40 -24.84 -34.07
C VAL A 24 -6.03 -23.46 -33.98
N GLY A 25 -6.88 -23.08 -34.94
CA GLY A 25 -7.61 -21.81 -34.93
C GLY A 25 -8.48 -21.62 -33.69
N GLU A 26 -9.27 -22.63 -33.34
CA GLU A 26 -10.09 -22.62 -32.11
C GLU A 26 -9.23 -22.50 -30.85
N SER A 27 -8.09 -23.19 -30.80
CA SER A 27 -7.18 -23.13 -29.66
C SER A 27 -6.54 -21.76 -29.51
N VAL A 28 -6.16 -21.11 -30.61
CA VAL A 28 -5.64 -19.73 -30.61
C VAL A 28 -6.71 -18.75 -30.13
N GLU A 29 -7.96 -18.89 -30.58
CA GLU A 29 -9.04 -18.01 -30.12
C GLU A 29 -9.37 -18.18 -28.64
N ARG A 30 -9.37 -19.42 -28.13
CA ARG A 30 -9.48 -19.69 -26.68
C ARG A 30 -8.33 -19.07 -25.89
N MET A 31 -7.10 -19.19 -26.39
CA MET A 31 -5.93 -18.58 -25.76
C MET A 31 -6.06 -17.06 -25.71
N ARG A 32 -6.40 -16.41 -26.82
CA ARG A 32 -6.62 -14.96 -26.88
C ARG A 32 -7.74 -14.50 -25.96
N ALA A 33 -8.83 -15.25 -25.85
CA ALA A 33 -9.92 -14.95 -24.93
C ALA A 33 -9.46 -15.01 -23.47
N ARG A 34 -8.68 -16.05 -23.12
CA ARG A 34 -8.06 -16.18 -21.80
C ARG A 34 -7.08 -15.05 -21.51
N ASP A 35 -6.22 -14.71 -22.46
CA ASP A 35 -5.24 -13.63 -22.29
C ASP A 35 -5.94 -12.30 -22.05
N ARG A 36 -6.99 -11.99 -22.81
CA ARG A 36 -7.80 -10.78 -22.57
C ARG A 36 -8.41 -10.74 -21.17
N ALA A 37 -8.89 -11.88 -20.67
CA ALA A 37 -9.44 -11.97 -19.32
C ALA A 37 -8.36 -11.78 -18.24
N VAL A 38 -7.19 -12.40 -18.41
CA VAL A 38 -6.05 -12.26 -17.50
C VAL A 38 -5.52 -10.83 -17.49
N VAL A 39 -5.36 -10.21 -18.66
CA VAL A 39 -4.92 -8.81 -18.77
C VAL A 39 -5.89 -7.89 -18.02
N ARG A 40 -7.20 -8.08 -18.20
CA ARG A 40 -8.21 -7.29 -17.47
C ARG A 40 -8.06 -7.45 -15.95
N GLN A 41 -7.96 -8.68 -15.47
CA GLN A 41 -7.78 -8.97 -14.05
C GLN A 41 -6.50 -8.34 -13.48
N LEU A 42 -5.40 -8.39 -14.25
CA LEU A 42 -4.13 -7.80 -13.83
C LEU A 42 -4.20 -6.27 -13.79
N LEU A 43 -4.88 -5.64 -14.74
CA LEU A 43 -5.09 -4.19 -14.75
C LEU A 43 -5.95 -3.74 -13.58
N GLU A 44 -7.01 -4.48 -13.24
CA GLU A 44 -7.85 -4.22 -12.06
C GLU A 44 -7.01 -4.31 -10.77
N ARG A 45 -6.25 -5.39 -10.59
CA ARG A 45 -5.36 -5.56 -9.43
C ARG A 45 -4.27 -4.49 -9.35
N LEU A 46 -3.75 -4.05 -10.49
CA LEU A 46 -2.77 -2.98 -10.56
C LEU A 46 -3.38 -1.65 -10.11
N ALA A 47 -4.57 -1.32 -10.60
CA ALA A 47 -5.29 -0.11 -10.21
C ALA A 47 -5.57 -0.09 -8.69
N GLU A 48 -6.08 -1.19 -8.13
CA GLU A 48 -6.28 -1.31 -6.67
C GLU A 48 -4.97 -1.14 -5.89
N SER A 49 -3.86 -1.69 -6.40
CA SER A 49 -2.57 -1.55 -5.75
C SER A 49 -2.03 -0.11 -5.82
N GLN A 50 -2.26 0.58 -6.92
CA GLN A 50 -1.88 1.98 -7.08
C GLN A 50 -2.70 2.88 -6.16
N GLU A 51 -4.00 2.61 -5.99
CA GLU A 51 -4.86 3.33 -5.06
C GLU A 51 -4.40 3.15 -3.61
N ARG A 52 -4.10 1.91 -3.19
CA ARG A 52 -3.54 1.64 -1.85
C ARG A 52 -2.20 2.35 -1.63
N MET A 53 -1.34 2.37 -2.64
CA MET A 53 -0.06 3.07 -2.57
C MET A 53 -0.24 4.59 -2.45
N ALA A 54 -1.13 5.18 -3.24
CA ALA A 54 -1.44 6.59 -3.17
C ALA A 54 -1.99 6.98 -1.78
N ALA A 55 -2.91 6.19 -1.23
CA ALA A 55 -3.44 6.40 0.11
C ALA A 55 -2.34 6.34 1.19
N ALA A 56 -1.43 5.37 1.09
CA ALA A 56 -0.31 5.25 2.02
C ALA A 56 0.65 6.45 1.95
N LEU A 57 0.96 6.94 0.74
CA LEU A 57 1.81 8.12 0.55
C LEU A 57 1.17 9.40 1.09
N GLU A 58 -0.14 9.59 0.88
CA GLU A 58 -0.85 10.74 1.45
C GLU A 58 -0.90 10.67 2.98
N GLN A 59 -1.12 9.47 3.55
CA GLN A 59 -1.06 9.27 4.99
C GLN A 59 0.34 9.56 5.56
N GLU A 60 1.41 9.12 4.89
CA GLU A 60 2.78 9.40 5.30
C GLU A 60 3.06 10.91 5.33
N LYS A 61 2.62 11.65 4.30
CA LYS A 61 2.78 13.11 4.25
C LYS A 61 2.03 13.79 5.39
N ALA A 62 0.79 13.39 5.66
CA ALA A 62 -0.02 13.93 6.74
C ALA A 62 0.65 13.71 8.10
N VAL A 63 1.09 12.48 8.39
CA VAL A 63 1.77 12.15 9.65
C VAL A 63 3.07 12.96 9.82
N LYS A 64 3.86 13.12 8.75
CA LYS A 64 5.06 13.95 8.81
C LYS A 64 4.76 15.42 9.12
N ALA A 65 3.67 15.97 8.58
CA ALA A 65 3.23 17.32 8.88
C ALA A 65 2.75 17.45 10.33
N ASP A 66 1.97 16.48 10.82
CA ASP A 66 1.47 16.46 12.21
C ASP A 66 2.63 16.40 13.21
N VAL A 67 3.61 15.52 12.99
CA VAL A 67 4.82 15.43 13.82
C VAL A 67 5.59 16.75 13.86
N GLU A 68 5.72 17.42 12.72
CA GLU A 68 6.39 18.73 12.65
C GLU A 68 5.62 19.79 13.46
N GLN A 69 4.29 19.81 13.31
CA GLN A 69 3.44 20.73 14.07
C GLN A 69 3.54 20.51 15.58
N TYR A 70 3.51 19.25 16.02
CA TYR A 70 3.67 18.90 17.44
C TYR A 70 5.04 19.29 17.97
N TRP A 71 6.10 19.05 17.19
CA TRP A 71 7.44 19.46 17.54
C TRP A 71 7.54 20.98 17.70
N GLU A 72 7.10 21.75 16.70
CA GLU A 72 7.11 23.21 16.79
C GLU A 72 6.31 23.75 17.97
N ALA A 73 5.14 23.16 18.24
CA ALA A 73 4.29 23.56 19.35
C ALA A 73 4.98 23.29 20.70
N ALA A 74 5.60 22.11 20.86
CA ALA A 74 6.36 21.76 22.05
C ALA A 74 7.57 22.68 22.24
N VAL A 75 8.31 22.98 21.17
CA VAL A 75 9.45 23.91 21.20
C VAL A 75 9.01 25.31 21.62
N LYS A 76 7.93 25.84 21.04
CA LYS A 76 7.37 27.15 21.41
C LYS A 76 6.95 27.18 22.89
N ALA A 77 6.29 26.12 23.36
CA ALA A 77 5.86 26.03 24.76
C ALA A 77 7.04 25.96 25.74
N LEU A 78 8.14 25.31 25.33
CA LEU A 78 9.36 25.18 26.14
C LEU A 78 10.31 26.39 26.01
N TRP A 79 10.12 27.28 25.02
CA TRP A 79 11.01 28.42 24.80
C TRP A 79 11.00 29.43 25.96
N ASP A 80 9.88 29.57 26.65
CA ASP A 80 9.75 30.45 27.83
C ASP A 80 10.48 29.89 29.07
N GLU A 81 10.94 28.64 29.00
CA GLU A 81 11.53 27.88 30.09
C GLU A 81 13.07 27.88 29.98
N ARG A 82 13.71 28.87 30.61
CA ARG A 82 15.18 29.16 30.61
C ARG A 82 16.14 28.03 31.05
N TRP A 83 15.64 26.86 31.45
CA TRP A 83 16.44 25.78 32.05
C TRP A 83 16.60 24.56 31.14
N THR A 84 15.94 24.54 29.98
CA THR A 84 15.98 23.40 29.04
C THR A 84 16.69 23.79 27.76
N SER A 85 17.70 23.00 27.36
CA SER A 85 18.25 23.07 26.00
C SER A 85 17.39 22.21 25.10
N ILE A 86 16.66 22.85 24.18
CA ILE A 86 15.86 22.15 23.19
C ILE A 86 16.81 21.59 22.13
N GLY A 87 16.89 20.25 22.07
CA GLY A 87 17.69 19.54 21.06
C GLY A 87 17.06 19.60 19.67
N SER A 88 17.70 18.95 18.69
CA SER A 88 17.12 18.80 17.35
C SER A 88 15.88 17.88 17.37
N ARG A 89 15.03 18.02 16.35
CA ARG A 89 13.87 17.15 16.15
C ARG A 89 14.28 15.66 16.19
N PRO A 90 13.53 14.80 16.89
CA PRO A 90 13.79 13.36 16.90
C PRO A 90 13.76 12.76 15.48
N THR A 91 14.65 11.81 15.22
CA THR A 91 14.61 11.02 13.99
C THR A 91 13.60 9.88 14.11
N PRO A 92 12.99 9.43 13.00
CA PRO A 92 12.16 8.23 13.02
C PRO A 92 12.92 7.02 13.58
N ASP A 93 12.24 6.22 14.41
CA ASP A 93 12.78 4.99 14.97
C ASP A 93 12.23 3.78 14.21
N GLU A 94 13.12 3.03 13.54
CA GLU A 94 12.76 1.84 12.75
C GLU A 94 12.48 0.60 13.63
N ALA A 95 12.84 0.62 14.91
CA ALA A 95 12.58 -0.48 15.84
C ALA A 95 11.12 -0.52 16.34
N VAL A 96 10.33 0.50 16.01
CA VAL A 96 8.93 0.60 16.43
C VAL A 96 8.09 -0.48 15.73
N PRO A 97 7.36 -1.33 16.48
CA PRO A 97 6.58 -2.42 15.88
C PRO A 97 5.48 -1.88 14.96
N PRO A 98 5.09 -2.60 13.90
CA PRO A 98 3.97 -2.19 13.07
C PRO A 98 2.66 -2.26 13.89
N ARG A 99 1.99 -1.12 14.03
CA ARG A 99 0.66 -0.98 14.65
C ARG A 99 -0.21 -0.05 13.80
N PRO A 100 -1.55 -0.08 13.97
CA PRO A 100 -2.42 0.89 13.31
C PRO A 100 -1.97 2.33 13.58
N GLN A 101 -1.84 3.15 12.53
CA GLN A 101 -1.34 4.54 12.64
C GLN A 101 -2.12 5.37 13.66
N GLN A 102 -3.43 5.10 13.82
CA GLN A 102 -4.29 5.79 14.78
C GLN A 102 -3.81 5.64 16.23
N GLU A 103 -3.21 4.50 16.59
CA GLU A 103 -2.64 4.29 17.92
C GLU A 103 -1.43 5.19 18.16
N TYR A 104 -0.58 5.37 17.15
CA TYR A 104 0.57 6.27 17.23
C TYR A 104 0.15 7.73 17.30
N ASN A 105 -0.84 8.13 16.50
CA ASN A 105 -1.40 9.47 16.56
C ASN A 105 -1.99 9.76 17.95
N ALA A 106 -2.80 8.85 18.49
CA ALA A 106 -3.37 9.00 19.84
C ALA A 106 -2.29 9.07 20.93
N ALA A 107 -1.21 8.30 20.79
CA ALA A 107 -0.08 8.35 21.72
C ALA A 107 0.67 9.69 21.63
N MET A 108 0.84 10.24 20.44
CA MET A 108 1.42 11.57 20.24
C MET A 108 0.56 12.67 20.89
N ASP A 109 -0.75 12.66 20.63
CA ASP A 109 -1.70 13.61 21.22
C ASP A 109 -1.65 13.56 22.76
N ALA A 110 -1.69 12.35 23.32
CA ALA A 110 -1.61 12.15 24.77
C ALA A 110 -0.29 12.65 25.37
N ALA A 111 0.84 12.41 24.68
CA ALA A 111 2.15 12.90 25.12
C ALA A 111 2.23 14.43 25.08
N PHE A 112 1.65 15.07 24.06
CA PHE A 112 1.61 16.51 23.96
C PHE A 112 0.73 17.14 25.05
N HIS A 113 -0.47 16.59 25.31
CA HIS A 113 -1.31 17.06 26.40
C HIS A 113 -0.64 16.90 27.78
N ALA A 114 0.09 15.80 27.99
CA ALA A 114 0.86 15.62 29.23
C ALA A 114 1.95 16.70 29.40
N LEU A 115 2.59 17.13 28.30
CA LEU A 115 3.53 18.26 28.30
C LEU A 115 2.83 19.56 28.69
N GLU A 116 1.69 19.89 28.06
CA GLU A 116 0.93 21.10 28.36
C GLU A 116 0.50 21.14 29.84
N GLU A 117 -0.03 20.03 30.37
CA GLU A 117 -0.41 19.93 31.77
C GLU A 117 0.78 20.16 32.72
N ALA A 118 1.95 19.60 32.40
CA ALA A 118 3.15 19.76 33.22
C ALA A 118 3.60 21.23 33.26
N LEU A 119 3.55 21.93 32.12
CA LEU A 119 3.87 23.36 32.03
C LEU A 119 2.87 24.21 32.82
N GLN A 120 1.57 23.91 32.71
CA GLN A 120 0.53 24.60 33.49
C GLN A 120 0.75 24.43 35.00
N LYS A 121 0.91 23.18 35.48
CA LYS A 121 1.15 22.88 36.90
C LYS A 121 2.37 23.64 37.44
N ARG A 122 3.44 23.72 36.66
CA ARG A 122 4.65 24.44 37.04
C ARG A 122 4.47 25.96 37.08
N SER A 123 3.74 26.54 36.12
CA SER A 123 3.41 27.97 36.13
C SER A 123 2.63 28.38 37.40
N LEU A 124 1.75 27.50 37.89
CA LEU A 124 0.99 27.70 39.13
C LEU A 124 1.89 27.64 40.37
N LEU A 125 2.89 26.76 40.39
CA LEU A 125 3.86 26.66 41.49
C LEU A 125 4.85 27.83 41.52
N ARG A 126 5.23 28.37 40.35
CA ARG A 126 6.09 29.56 40.24
C ARG A 126 5.36 30.86 40.62
N ARG A 127 4.03 30.88 40.50
CA ARG A 127 3.16 32.01 40.87
C ARG A 127 2.71 31.91 42.33
N LYS A 128 3.66 31.96 43.26
CA LYS A 128 3.39 32.25 44.67
C LYS A 128 4.42 33.29 45.15
N PRO A 129 3.99 34.44 45.70
CA PRO A 129 4.85 35.56 46.03
C PRO A 129 5.88 35.22 47.12
#